data_AF-A0A6A1Q5S4-F1
#
_entry.id   AF-A0A6A1Q5S4-F1
#
_cell.length_a   1.000
_cell.length_b   1.000
_cell.length_c   1.000
_cell.angle_alpha   90.00
_cell.angle_beta   90.00
_cell.angle_gamma   90.00
#
_symmetry.space_group_name_H-M   'P 1'
#
loop_
_entity.id
_entity.type
_entity.pdbx_description
1 polymer ?
#
loop_
_entity_poly.entity_id
_entity_poly.type
_entity_poly.pdbx_seq_one_letter_code
_entity_poly.pdbx_strand_id
1 'polypeptide(L)'
;MKRLKEVTDKKKTSVLKNTDEKLTETARETRNQGHKKVVTKTIPGAGLIDPVNKNDVGYRELPETDANLKRICKTTVEATSDEERLKVFAPIQEMMTSVHFANDEGDYGMGLELGMDLFC
;
A
#
# COMPACT_ATOMS: atom_id res chain seq x y z
N MET A 1 -8.12 35.25 43.29
CA MET A 1 -7.36 34.13 42.70
C MET A 1 -8.13 33.27 41.67
N LYS A 2 -9.46 33.03 41.79
CA LYS A 2 -10.23 32.19 40.84
C LYS A 2 -10.20 32.67 39.37
N ARG A 3 -10.41 33.96 39.11
CA ARG A 3 -10.42 34.53 37.75
C ARG A 3 -9.08 34.43 37.02
N LEU A 4 -7.96 34.53 37.74
CA LEU A 4 -6.61 34.40 37.15
C LEU A 4 -6.34 32.98 36.65
N LYS A 5 -6.75 31.96 37.40
CA LYS A 5 -6.63 30.55 36.99
C LYS A 5 -7.48 30.27 35.75
N GLU A 6 -8.73 30.73 35.74
CA GLU A 6 -9.66 30.55 34.62
C GLU A 6 -9.16 31.18 33.30
N VAL A 7 -8.56 32.37 33.36
CA VAL A 7 -7.95 33.01 32.18
C VAL A 7 -6.72 32.25 31.71
N THR A 8 -5.92 31.71 32.64
CA THR A 8 -4.74 30.91 32.31
C THR A 8 -5.13 29.58 31.67
N ASP A 9 -6.18 28.92 32.15
CA ASP A 9 -6.68 27.68 31.59
C ASP A 9 -7.32 27.88 30.21
N LYS A 10 -8.10 28.96 30.01
CA LYS A 10 -8.62 29.32 28.67
C LYS A 10 -7.50 29.56 27.66
N LYS A 11 -6.42 30.22 28.05
CA LYS A 11 -5.24 30.46 27.21
C LYS A 11 -4.50 29.17 26.87
N LYS A 12 -4.38 28.23 27.82
CA LYS A 12 -3.82 26.90 27.56
C LYS A 12 -4.69 26.11 26.58
N THR A 13 -6.01 26.11 26.78
CA THR A 13 -6.94 25.43 25.86
C THR A 13 -6.91 26.01 24.46
N SER A 14 -6.82 27.34 24.29
CA SER A 14 -6.71 27.95 22.96
C SER A 14 -5.40 27.61 22.26
N VAL A 15 -4.28 27.52 23.01
CA VAL A 15 -3.00 27.10 22.46
C VAL A 15 -3.06 25.65 22.00
N LEU A 16 -3.59 24.74 22.83
CA LEU A 16 -3.74 23.33 22.48
C LEU A 16 -4.60 23.13 21.22
N LYS A 17 -5.72 23.87 21.09
CA LYS A 17 -6.56 23.84 19.88
C LYS A 17 -5.82 24.32 18.64
N ASN A 18 -5.08 25.42 18.72
CA ASN A 18 -4.30 25.91 17.59
C ASN A 18 -3.19 24.93 17.18
N THR A 19 -2.55 24.29 18.16
CA THR A 19 -1.53 23.26 17.91
C THR A 19 -2.16 22.04 17.24
N ASP A 20 -3.31 21.55 17.73
CA ASP A 20 -4.04 20.42 17.15
C ASP A 20 -4.49 20.69 15.70
N GLU A 21 -5.03 21.90 15.42
CA GLU A 21 -5.41 22.33 14.07
C GLU A 21 -4.20 22.31 13.12
N LYS A 22 -3.06 22.89 13.53
CA LYS A 22 -1.83 22.91 12.72
C LYS A 22 -1.25 21.52 12.49
N LEU A 23 -1.26 20.67 13.52
CA LEU A 23 -0.83 19.27 13.40
C LEU A 23 -1.72 18.50 12.44
N THR A 24 -3.04 18.68 12.52
CA THR A 24 -4.01 18.03 11.64
C THR A 24 -3.83 18.49 10.18
N GLU A 25 -3.63 19.78 9.96
CA GLU A 25 -3.34 20.33 8.63
C GLU A 25 -2.03 19.76 8.07
N THR A 26 -0.95 19.79 8.86
CA THR A 26 0.36 19.23 8.45
C THR A 26 0.26 17.73 8.16
N ALA A 27 -0.47 16.96 8.97
CA ALA A 27 -0.68 15.54 8.76
C ALA A 27 -1.48 15.27 7.47
N ARG A 28 -2.50 16.09 7.18
CA ARG A 28 -3.29 16.01 5.95
C ARG A 28 -2.44 16.31 4.72
N GLU A 29 -1.60 17.33 4.77
CA GLU A 29 -0.68 17.68 3.69
C GLU A 29 0.34 16.57 3.45
N THR A 30 0.97 16.07 4.51
CA THR A 30 1.95 14.98 4.45
C THR A 30 1.34 13.71 3.84
N ARG A 31 0.13 13.34 4.28
CA ARG A 31 -0.62 12.21 3.71
C ARG A 31 -0.90 12.43 2.22
N ASN A 32 -1.40 13.60 1.84
CA ASN A 32 -1.70 13.91 0.45
C ASN A 32 -0.45 13.91 -0.44
N GLN A 33 0.69 14.37 0.07
CA GLN A 33 1.98 14.29 -0.61
C GLN A 33 2.44 12.83 -0.77
N GLY A 34 2.22 11.99 0.24
CA GLY A 34 2.45 10.55 0.16
C GLY A 34 1.60 9.88 -0.91
N HIS A 35 0.30 10.16 -0.96
CA HIS A 35 -0.62 9.57 -1.95
C HIS A 35 -0.22 9.89 -3.41
N LYS A 36 0.44 11.02 -3.67
CA LYS A 36 0.94 11.36 -5.01
C LYS A 36 2.13 10.51 -5.46
N LYS A 37 2.80 9.84 -4.53
CA LYS A 37 3.97 8.98 -4.80
C LYS A 37 3.62 7.50 -4.84
N VAL A 38 2.34 7.17 -4.63
CA VAL A 38 1.87 5.79 -4.67
C VAL A 38 1.96 5.28 -6.10
N VAL A 39 2.71 4.18 -6.30
CA VAL A 39 2.90 3.55 -7.61
C VAL A 39 1.78 2.57 -7.93
N THR A 40 1.23 1.89 -6.92
CA THR A 40 0.07 1.00 -7.04
C THR A 40 -0.71 0.93 -5.75
N LYS A 41 -1.99 0.56 -5.83
CA LYS A 41 -2.80 0.20 -4.68
C LYS A 41 -2.91 -1.32 -4.63
N THR A 42 -2.21 -1.93 -3.69
CA THR A 42 -2.42 -3.33 -3.31
C THR A 42 -3.87 -3.56 -2.88
N ILE A 43 -4.29 -4.83 -2.82
CA ILE A 43 -5.65 -5.25 -2.44
C ILE A 43 -6.21 -4.56 -1.17
N PRO A 44 -5.42 -4.31 -0.11
CA PRO A 44 -5.86 -3.57 1.08
C PRO A 44 -6.12 -2.07 0.85
N GLY A 45 -5.64 -1.50 -0.26
CA GLY A 45 -5.90 -0.13 -0.69
C GLY A 45 -5.02 0.95 -0.04
N ALA A 46 -4.08 0.57 0.83
CA ALA A 46 -3.17 1.52 1.50
C ALA A 46 -2.18 2.19 0.53
N GLY A 47 -1.80 1.51 -0.55
CA GLY A 47 -0.87 2.00 -1.55
C GLY A 47 0.58 1.66 -1.23
N LEU A 48 1.36 1.39 -2.29
CA LEU A 48 2.79 1.11 -2.25
C LEU A 48 3.56 2.32 -2.78
N ILE A 49 4.65 2.70 -2.12
CA ILE A 49 5.57 3.74 -2.59
C ILE A 49 6.93 3.09 -2.74
N ASP A 50 7.48 3.10 -3.95
CA ASP A 50 8.80 2.56 -4.25
C ASP A 50 9.70 3.62 -4.90
N PRO A 51 11.03 3.59 -4.72
CA PRO A 51 11.94 4.53 -5.38
C PRO A 51 11.99 4.26 -6.89
N VAL A 52 11.21 5.02 -7.65
CA VAL A 52 11.28 5.04 -9.12
C VAL A 52 12.33 6.07 -9.57
N ASN A 53 13.30 5.63 -10.35
CA ASN A 53 14.34 6.50 -10.88
C ASN A 53 13.86 7.29 -12.12
N LYS A 54 14.73 8.13 -12.68
CA LYS A 54 14.37 9.00 -13.83
C LYS A 54 14.06 8.25 -15.13
N ASN A 55 14.40 6.96 -15.19
CA ASN A 55 14.18 6.09 -16.33
C ASN A 55 12.97 5.17 -16.11
N ASP A 56 12.12 5.50 -15.14
CA ASP A 56 10.95 4.71 -14.71
C ASP A 56 11.28 3.30 -14.21
N VAL A 57 12.52 3.08 -13.73
CA VAL A 57 12.92 1.81 -13.08
C VAL A 57 12.75 1.91 -11.57
N GLY A 58 12.06 0.93 -11.00
CA GLY A 58 11.74 0.72 -9.60
C GLY A 58 10.41 -0.03 -9.44
N TYR A 59 9.47 0.16 -10.37
CA TYR A 59 8.15 -0.48 -10.32
C TYR A 59 7.62 -0.77 -11.73
N ARG A 60 6.99 -1.94 -11.89
CA ARG A 60 6.13 -2.29 -13.02
C ARG A 60 4.89 -3.04 -12.54
N GLU A 61 3.81 -2.94 -13.32
CA GLU A 61 2.52 -3.55 -12.98
C GLU A 61 2.56 -5.08 -13.10
N LEU A 62 1.73 -5.76 -12.29
CA LEU A 62 1.46 -7.18 -12.46
C LEU A 62 0.77 -7.45 -13.81
N PRO A 63 1.01 -8.61 -14.44
CA PRO A 63 0.33 -9.00 -15.68
C PRO A 63 -1.17 -9.32 -15.47
N GLU A 64 -1.67 -9.15 -14.24
CA GLU A 64 -3.01 -9.49 -13.81
C GLU A 64 -3.64 -8.35 -13.01
N THR A 65 -4.97 -8.24 -13.09
CA THR A 65 -5.73 -7.27 -12.29
C THR A 65 -6.04 -7.80 -10.89
N ASP A 66 -6.22 -6.94 -9.88
CA ASP A 66 -6.62 -7.34 -8.52
C ASP A 66 -7.83 -8.28 -8.49
N ALA A 67 -8.82 -8.01 -9.36
CA ALA A 67 -10.04 -8.80 -9.45
C ALA A 67 -9.75 -10.21 -9.97
N ASN A 68 -8.82 -10.35 -10.93
CA ASN A 68 -8.41 -11.65 -11.44
C ASN A 68 -7.49 -12.37 -10.45
N LEU A 69 -6.56 -11.67 -9.82
CA LEU A 69 -5.69 -12.23 -8.77
C LEU A 69 -6.52 -12.82 -7.62
N LYS A 70 -7.54 -12.09 -7.13
CA LYS A 70 -8.49 -12.61 -6.13
C LYS A 70 -9.24 -13.85 -6.62
N ARG A 71 -9.59 -13.91 -7.90
CA ARG A 71 -10.25 -15.08 -8.49
C ARG A 71 -9.31 -16.28 -8.51
N ILE A 72 -8.06 -16.10 -8.93
CA ILE A 72 -7.03 -17.14 -8.94
C ILE A 72 -6.78 -17.68 -7.52
N CYS A 73 -6.65 -16.79 -6.53
CA CYS A 73 -6.51 -17.18 -5.12
C CYS A 73 -7.73 -17.98 -4.65
N LYS A 74 -8.95 -17.53 -4.98
CA LYS A 74 -10.19 -18.22 -4.62
C LYS A 74 -10.24 -19.62 -5.22
N THR A 75 -10.00 -19.77 -6.53
CA THR A 75 -9.99 -21.09 -7.19
C THR A 75 -8.90 -22.01 -6.64
N THR A 76 -7.76 -21.45 -6.22
CA THR A 76 -6.67 -22.21 -5.60
C THR A 76 -7.07 -22.78 -4.24
N VAL A 77 -7.75 -21.99 -3.41
CA VAL A 77 -8.21 -22.40 -2.08
C VAL A 77 -9.39 -23.38 -2.15
N GLU A 78 -10.27 -23.22 -3.15
CA GLU A 78 -11.46 -24.06 -3.35
C GLU A 78 -11.15 -25.39 -4.06
N ALA A 79 -9.96 -25.57 -4.63
CA ALA A 79 -9.55 -26.79 -5.32
C ALA A 79 -9.65 -28.03 -4.40
N THR A 80 -10.19 -29.12 -4.93
CA THR A 80 -10.55 -30.32 -4.17
C THR A 80 -9.43 -31.35 -4.06
N SER A 81 -8.37 -31.18 -4.86
CA SER A 81 -7.21 -32.07 -4.89
C SER A 81 -5.92 -31.27 -5.12
N ASP A 82 -4.78 -31.85 -4.72
CA ASP A 82 -3.46 -31.26 -4.99
C ASP A 82 -3.17 -31.13 -6.49
N GLU A 83 -3.65 -32.07 -7.31
CA GLU A 83 -3.46 -32.02 -8.75
C GLU A 83 -4.26 -30.87 -9.39
N GLU A 84 -5.51 -30.68 -8.97
CA GLU A 84 -6.33 -29.54 -9.40
C GLU A 84 -5.73 -28.22 -8.91
N ARG A 85 -5.32 -28.17 -7.64
CA ARG A 85 -4.64 -27.01 -7.05
C ARG A 85 -3.40 -26.62 -7.83
N LEU A 86 -2.56 -27.58 -8.22
CA LEU A 86 -1.35 -27.31 -9.00
C LEU A 86 -1.67 -26.70 -10.37
N LYS A 87 -2.74 -27.14 -11.02
CA LYS A 87 -3.18 -26.60 -12.33
C LYS A 87 -3.66 -25.16 -12.20
N VAL A 88 -4.48 -24.85 -11.19
CA VAL A 88 -5.00 -23.49 -10.98
C VAL A 88 -3.96 -22.54 -10.37
N PHE A 89 -2.87 -23.06 -9.82
CA PHE A 89 -1.74 -22.28 -9.32
C PHE A 89 -0.77 -21.83 -10.42
N ALA A 90 -0.89 -22.38 -11.65
CA ALA A 90 -0.01 -22.03 -12.77
C ALA A 90 0.09 -20.52 -13.05
N PRO A 91 -1.00 -19.71 -13.03
CA PRO A 91 -0.91 -18.27 -13.21
C PRO A 91 -0.06 -17.58 -12.14
N ILE A 92 -0.08 -18.05 -10.89
CA ILE A 92 0.78 -17.51 -9.83
C ILE A 92 2.25 -17.82 -10.12
N GLN A 93 2.57 -19.01 -10.63
CA GLN A 93 3.94 -19.38 -11.02
C GLN A 93 4.46 -18.53 -12.19
N GLU A 94 3.59 -18.23 -13.16
CA GLU A 94 3.90 -17.32 -14.26
C GLU A 94 4.18 -15.91 -13.74
N MET A 95 3.32 -15.38 -12.85
CA MET A 95 3.56 -14.08 -12.20
C MET A 95 4.86 -14.05 -11.39
N MET A 96 5.19 -15.12 -10.66
CA MET A 96 6.47 -15.23 -9.95
C MET A 96 7.66 -15.18 -10.92
N THR A 97 7.54 -15.79 -12.09
CA THR A 97 8.56 -15.72 -13.14
C THR A 97 8.70 -14.30 -13.68
N SER A 98 7.59 -13.60 -13.92
CA SER A 98 7.61 -12.18 -14.29
C SER A 98 8.24 -11.30 -13.21
N VAL A 99 7.99 -11.59 -11.94
CA VAL A 99 8.64 -10.92 -10.79
C VAL A 99 10.14 -11.17 -10.78
N HIS A 100 10.61 -12.38 -11.11
CA HIS A 100 12.05 -12.63 -11.23
C HIS A 100 12.69 -11.77 -12.33
N PHE A 101 12.06 -11.66 -13.50
CA PHE A 101 12.54 -10.75 -14.55
C PHE A 101 12.52 -9.28 -14.11
N ALA A 102 11.46 -8.85 -13.42
CA ALA A 102 11.39 -7.50 -12.87
C ALA A 102 12.51 -7.22 -11.88
N ASN A 103 12.81 -8.16 -10.99
CA ASN A 103 13.90 -8.05 -10.03
C ASN A 103 15.27 -7.97 -10.71
N ASP A 104 15.50 -8.75 -11.77
CA ASP A 104 16.74 -8.67 -12.56
C ASP A 104 16.91 -7.30 -13.24
N GLU A 105 15.79 -6.66 -13.61
CA GLU A 105 15.75 -5.33 -14.25
C GLU A 105 15.65 -4.16 -13.24
N GLY A 106 15.57 -4.44 -11.95
CA GLY A 106 15.54 -3.44 -10.86
C GLY A 106 14.14 -2.94 -10.46
N ASP A 107 13.08 -3.54 -10.98
CA ASP A 107 11.68 -3.23 -10.66
C ASP A 107 11.16 -4.06 -9.47
N TYR A 108 11.77 -3.83 -8.31
CA TYR A 108 11.49 -4.60 -7.09
C TYR A 108 10.05 -4.45 -6.58
N GLY A 109 9.40 -3.33 -6.89
CA GLY A 109 8.04 -3.04 -6.43
C GLY A 109 6.99 -4.02 -6.94
N MET A 110 7.21 -4.65 -8.11
CA MET A 110 6.31 -5.68 -8.66
C MET A 110 6.24 -6.89 -7.73
N GLY A 111 7.38 -7.36 -7.23
CA GLY A 111 7.44 -8.49 -6.30
C GLY A 111 6.85 -8.14 -4.94
N LEU A 112 7.03 -6.90 -4.48
CA LEU A 112 6.46 -6.43 -3.22
C LEU A 112 4.93 -6.31 -3.30
N GLU A 113 4.38 -5.84 -4.42
CA GLU A 113 2.93 -5.83 -4.68
C GLU A 113 2.35 -7.24 -4.64
N LEU A 114 2.88 -8.17 -5.46
CA LEU A 114 2.38 -9.55 -5.51
C LEU A 114 2.45 -10.22 -4.13
N GLY A 115 3.57 -10.07 -3.41
CA GLY A 115 3.73 -10.64 -2.09
C GLY A 115 2.75 -10.08 -1.07
N MET A 116 2.47 -8.77 -1.13
CA MET A 116 1.50 -8.12 -0.26
C MET A 116 0.06 -8.55 -0.57
N ASP A 117 -0.28 -8.68 -1.84
CA ASP A 117 -1.61 -9.10 -2.28
C ASP A 117 -1.90 -10.57 -1.93
N LEU A 118 -0.90 -11.44 -1.95
CA LEU A 118 -1.05 -12.83 -1.49
C LEU A 118 -1.10 -12.97 0.04
N PHE A 119 -0.51 -12.01 0.77
CA PHE A 119 -0.55 -12.01 2.24
C PHE A 119 -1.91 -11.60 2.80
N CYS A 120 -2.67 -10.78 2.07
CA CYS A 120 -3.92 -10.15 2.53
C CYS A 120 -5.18 -10.90 2.09
#